data_AF-A0A831UNN8-F1
#
_entry.id   AF-A0A831UNN8-F1
#
_cell.length_a   1.000
_cell.length_b   1.000
_cell.length_c   1.000
_cell.angle_alpha   90.00
_cell.angle_beta   90.00
_cell.angle_gamma   90.00
#
_symmetry.space_group_name_H-M   'P 1'
#
loop_
_entity.id
_entity.type
_entity.pdbx_description
1 polymer ?
#
loop_
_entity_poly.entity_id
_entity_poly.type
_entity_poly.pdbx_seq_one_letter_code
_entity_poly.pdbx_strand_id
1 'polypeptide(L)'
;MSYIEEFELLQATLDALPPDRRERFDRADIVGEVSNIAIQNGLVGHEIGEVYGVIRRIITGEFRSARDSRLAEKLSPEHQKNAEEIMWMIEKIFAKLDEQKSLRQESPPKPPPEAATAPEPQPRFPPPPPPELANPPAPPAVHQFPQETAAASKVSGADETRHLRGVRTMPSDTAIVELLSEIGRGTNFSQKELQQAFENVPEEVKEAVTSVKVAEKLRAIGSRFTLHIDELGELGSETGLLMLGLAHPSVFVDNIARRLKVSRDRAAEIGRAVNEEIFRPIREELKGIYGIKNHPTSTTSVNTETSKGNMQKMGRPTNEFGEKTETDKIIKDTGSPPSGGITASKLSGVVRLAKEETVWKASPEPPKKYVVDPYREPID
;
A
#
# COMPACT_ATOMS: atom_id res chain seq x y z
N MET A 1 5.90 27.45 -13.05
CA MET A 1 4.88 26.72 -12.27
C MET A 1 5.39 25.31 -12.05
N SER A 2 5.13 24.75 -10.87
CA SER A 2 5.36 23.33 -10.60
C SER A 2 4.33 22.49 -11.36
N TYR A 3 4.67 21.24 -11.69
CA TYR A 3 3.71 20.31 -12.31
C TYR A 3 2.48 20.08 -11.41
N ILE A 4 2.67 20.14 -10.09
CA ILE A 4 1.60 20.00 -9.09
C ILE A 4 0.61 21.15 -9.22
N GLU A 5 1.11 22.38 -9.41
CA GLU A 5 0.26 23.57 -9.55
C GLU A 5 -0.58 23.49 -10.83
N GLU A 6 0.02 23.09 -11.95
CA GLU A 6 -0.72 22.95 -13.22
C GLU A 6 -1.71 21.78 -13.18
N PHE A 7 -1.38 20.70 -12.47
CA PHE A 7 -2.32 19.61 -12.21
C PHE A 7 -3.53 20.07 -11.39
N GLU A 8 -3.31 20.78 -10.28
CA GLU A 8 -4.38 21.35 -9.46
C GLU A 8 -5.25 22.33 -10.25
N LEU A 9 -4.62 23.16 -11.09
CA LEU A 9 -5.34 24.09 -11.97
C LEU A 9 -6.17 23.36 -13.03
N LEU A 10 -5.67 22.26 -13.60
CA LEU A 10 -6.45 21.42 -14.51
C LEU A 10 -7.64 20.79 -13.77
N GLN A 11 -7.43 20.21 -12.59
CA GLN A 11 -8.50 19.59 -11.81
C GLN A 11 -9.59 20.62 -11.45
N ALA A 12 -9.19 21.80 -10.98
CA ALA A 12 -10.11 22.89 -10.71
C ALA A 12 -10.87 23.35 -11.96
N THR A 13 -10.21 23.34 -13.13
CA THR A 13 -10.85 23.66 -14.41
C THR A 13 -11.88 22.60 -14.79
N LEU A 14 -11.58 21.31 -14.61
CA LEU A 14 -12.50 20.20 -14.87
C LEU A 14 -13.72 20.25 -13.95
N ASP A 15 -13.51 20.57 -12.66
CA ASP A 15 -14.58 20.68 -11.67
C ASP A 15 -15.50 21.88 -11.93
N ALA A 16 -14.96 22.96 -12.52
CA ALA A 16 -15.71 24.15 -12.90
C ALA A 16 -16.51 23.99 -14.22
N LEU A 17 -16.35 22.88 -14.94
CA LEU A 17 -17.10 22.64 -16.16
C LEU A 17 -18.58 22.34 -15.87
N PRO A 18 -19.49 22.71 -16.80
CA PRO A 18 -20.87 22.25 -16.76
C PRO A 18 -20.96 20.72 -16.64
N PRO A 19 -21.97 20.16 -15.94
CA PRO A 19 -22.07 18.73 -15.65
C PRO A 19 -21.99 17.83 -16.90
N ASP A 20 -22.58 18.29 -18.00
CA ASP A 20 -22.60 17.59 -19.29
C ASP A 20 -21.22 17.53 -19.99
N ARG A 21 -20.32 18.45 -19.64
CA ARG A 21 -18.92 18.44 -20.10
C ARG A 21 -18.05 17.68 -19.11
N ARG A 22 -18.22 17.89 -17.80
CA ARG A 22 -17.45 17.20 -16.75
C ARG A 22 -17.54 15.67 -16.87
N GLU A 23 -18.74 15.13 -17.06
CA GLU A 23 -18.94 13.69 -17.23
C GLU A 23 -18.15 13.12 -18.43
N ARG A 24 -17.91 13.93 -19.48
CA ARG A 24 -17.13 13.49 -20.65
C ARG A 24 -15.66 13.33 -20.32
N PHE A 25 -15.11 14.30 -19.58
CA PHE A 25 -13.70 14.31 -19.21
C PHE A 25 -13.40 13.27 -18.12
N ASP A 26 -14.30 13.06 -17.16
CA ASP A 26 -14.15 12.03 -16.13
C ASP A 26 -14.07 10.62 -16.74
N ARG A 27 -14.85 10.34 -17.79
CA ARG A 27 -14.83 9.05 -18.49
C ARG A 27 -13.58 8.80 -19.33
N ALA A 28 -12.92 9.88 -19.78
CA ALA A 28 -11.75 9.77 -20.64
C ALA A 28 -10.43 9.65 -19.87
N ASP A 29 -10.48 9.71 -18.52
CA ASP A 29 -9.31 9.67 -17.65
C ASP A 29 -8.17 10.57 -18.15
N ILE A 30 -8.46 11.87 -18.26
CA ILE A 30 -7.50 12.86 -18.78
C ILE A 30 -6.18 12.83 -18.00
N VAL A 31 -6.24 12.60 -16.69
CA VAL A 31 -5.05 12.53 -15.84
C VAL A 31 -4.20 11.30 -16.18
N GLY A 32 -4.83 10.14 -16.36
CA GLY A 32 -4.17 8.92 -16.81
C GLY A 32 -3.57 9.06 -18.21
N GLU A 33 -4.30 9.66 -19.16
CA GLU A 33 -3.80 9.87 -20.53
C GLU A 33 -2.59 10.83 -20.57
N VAL A 34 -2.59 11.89 -19.76
CA VAL A 34 -1.40 12.77 -19.63
C VAL A 34 -0.23 12.03 -19.00
N SER A 35 -0.48 11.20 -18.00
CA SER A 35 0.56 10.38 -17.38
C SER A 35 1.16 9.40 -18.39
N ASN A 36 0.32 8.81 -19.25
CA ASN A 36 0.77 7.94 -20.34
C ASN A 36 1.63 8.70 -21.36
N ILE A 37 1.24 9.92 -21.76
CA ILE A 37 2.06 10.78 -22.63
C ILE A 37 3.42 11.04 -22.00
N ALA A 38 3.44 11.38 -20.71
CA ALA A 38 4.66 11.68 -19.98
C ALA A 38 5.60 10.45 -19.93
N ILE A 39 5.08 9.27 -19.61
CA ILE A 39 5.84 8.03 -19.54
C ILE A 39 6.40 7.66 -20.92
N GLN A 40 5.57 7.71 -21.97
CA GLN A 40 5.98 7.32 -23.33
C GLN A 40 7.08 8.22 -23.90
N ASN A 41 7.08 9.50 -23.51
CA ASN A 41 8.02 10.49 -24.03
C ASN A 41 9.15 10.83 -23.05
N GLY A 42 9.21 10.19 -21.89
CA GLY A 42 10.23 10.46 -20.87
C GLY A 42 10.14 11.86 -20.24
N LEU A 43 8.95 12.50 -20.26
CA LEU A 43 8.77 13.86 -19.75
C LEU A 43 8.98 13.91 -18.23
N VAL A 44 9.62 14.97 -17.76
CA VAL A 44 9.91 15.14 -16.33
C VAL A 44 9.37 16.44 -15.76
N GLY A 45 8.73 16.35 -14.59
CA GLY A 45 8.34 17.50 -13.76
C GLY A 45 7.68 18.63 -14.57
N HIS A 46 8.42 19.73 -14.76
CA HIS A 46 7.94 20.93 -15.44
C HIS A 46 7.36 20.67 -16.84
N GLU A 47 7.89 19.72 -17.61
CA GLU A 47 7.39 19.40 -18.96
C GLU A 47 6.02 18.76 -18.92
N ILE A 48 5.75 17.94 -17.90
CA ILE A 48 4.43 17.38 -17.62
C ILE A 48 3.46 18.52 -17.29
N GLY A 49 3.92 19.50 -16.51
CA GLY A 49 3.18 20.73 -16.22
C GLY A 49 2.77 21.49 -17.48
N GLU A 50 3.67 21.60 -18.46
CA GLU A 50 3.35 22.24 -19.73
C GLU A 50 2.27 21.47 -20.51
N VAL A 51 2.32 20.14 -20.53
CA VAL A 51 1.27 19.31 -21.15
C VAL A 51 -0.09 19.52 -20.48
N TYR A 52 -0.14 19.54 -19.13
CA TYR A 52 -1.37 19.87 -18.40
C TYR A 52 -1.88 21.27 -18.74
N GLY A 53 -0.97 22.26 -18.81
CA GLY A 53 -1.30 23.62 -19.20
C GLY A 53 -1.92 23.71 -20.59
N VAL A 54 -1.39 22.97 -21.58
CA VAL A 54 -1.96 22.91 -22.94
C VAL A 54 -3.36 22.33 -22.93
N ILE A 55 -3.57 21.19 -22.28
CA ILE A 55 -4.88 20.52 -22.20
C ILE A 55 -5.90 21.43 -21.53
N ARG A 56 -5.53 22.07 -20.41
CA ARG A 56 -6.38 23.03 -19.70
C ARG A 56 -6.81 24.18 -20.62
N ARG A 57 -5.89 24.73 -21.43
CA ARG A 57 -6.18 25.81 -22.37
C ARG A 57 -7.07 25.38 -23.54
N ILE A 58 -6.95 24.14 -23.99
CA ILE A 58 -7.87 23.57 -24.97
C ILE A 58 -9.28 23.42 -24.36
N ILE A 59 -9.39 22.90 -23.13
CA ILE A 59 -10.67 22.71 -22.44
C ILE A 59 -11.41 24.03 -22.22
N THR A 60 -10.68 25.07 -21.81
CA THR A 60 -11.19 26.43 -21.60
C THR A 60 -11.48 27.17 -22.91
N GLY A 61 -11.04 26.64 -24.05
CA GLY A 61 -11.21 27.26 -25.37
C GLY A 61 -10.22 28.38 -25.68
N GLU A 62 -9.19 28.56 -24.85
CA GLU A 62 -8.06 29.46 -25.13
C GLU A 62 -7.26 28.96 -26.34
N PHE A 63 -7.11 27.64 -26.48
CA PHE A 63 -6.52 26.99 -27.65
C PHE A 63 -7.57 26.18 -28.42
N ARG A 64 -7.48 26.22 -29.76
CA ARG A 64 -8.32 25.39 -30.63
C ARG A 64 -7.68 24.01 -30.85
N SER A 65 -6.36 23.97 -30.80
CA SER A 65 -5.55 22.77 -31.01
C SER A 65 -4.30 22.81 -30.14
N ALA A 66 -3.74 21.64 -29.83
CA ALA A 66 -2.41 21.51 -29.21
C ALA A 66 -1.32 22.23 -30.01
N ARG A 67 -1.49 22.37 -31.34
CA ARG A 67 -0.54 23.08 -32.21
C ARG A 67 -0.47 24.59 -31.93
N ASP A 68 -1.52 25.18 -31.35
CA ASP A 68 -1.55 26.61 -31.01
C ASP A 68 -0.67 26.95 -29.79
N SER A 69 -0.27 25.94 -29.03
CA SER A 69 0.35 26.11 -27.71
C SER A 69 1.83 26.49 -27.69
N ARG A 70 2.51 26.34 -28.83
CA ARG A 70 3.98 26.39 -28.93
C ARG A 70 4.68 25.48 -27.92
N LEU A 71 4.08 24.32 -27.61
CA LEU A 71 4.63 23.35 -26.65
C LEU A 71 6.10 23.01 -26.93
N ALA A 72 6.48 22.89 -28.21
CA ALA A 72 7.86 22.66 -28.61
C ALA A 72 8.86 23.67 -28.00
N GLU A 73 8.53 24.95 -27.93
CA GLU A 73 9.43 25.99 -27.40
C GLU A 73 9.65 25.86 -25.88
N LYS A 74 8.76 25.14 -25.19
CA LYS A 74 8.75 25.01 -23.73
C LYS A 74 9.30 23.67 -23.23
N LEU A 75 9.44 22.69 -24.12
CA LEU A 75 10.08 21.42 -23.82
C LEU A 75 11.61 21.57 -23.82
N SER A 76 12.28 20.70 -23.09
CA SER A 76 13.74 20.61 -23.13
C SER A 76 14.23 20.26 -24.54
N PRO A 77 15.48 20.60 -24.91
CA PRO A 77 16.04 20.28 -26.22
C PRO A 77 16.03 18.79 -26.58
N GLU A 78 16.05 17.92 -25.56
CA GLU A 78 15.95 16.47 -25.71
C GLU A 78 14.55 16.06 -26.18
N HIS A 79 13.50 16.62 -25.56
CA HIS A 79 12.11 16.30 -25.86
C HIS A 79 11.47 17.14 -26.97
N GLN A 80 12.13 18.23 -27.41
CA GLN A 80 11.70 19.05 -28.55
C GLN A 80 11.49 18.23 -29.84
N LYS A 81 12.29 17.19 -30.05
CA LYS A 81 12.16 16.29 -31.20
C LYS A 81 10.86 15.49 -31.19
N ASN A 82 10.29 15.26 -30.00
CA ASN A 82 9.06 14.50 -29.80
C ASN A 82 7.83 15.42 -29.67
N ALA A 83 8.00 16.74 -29.79
CA ALA A 83 6.92 17.70 -29.57
C ALA A 83 5.72 17.47 -30.51
N GLU A 84 5.98 17.11 -31.78
CA GLU A 84 4.91 16.80 -32.74
C GLU A 84 4.11 15.56 -32.34
N GLU A 85 4.79 14.53 -31.83
CA GLU A 85 4.18 13.31 -31.35
C GLU A 85 3.34 13.57 -30.09
N ILE A 86 3.89 14.31 -29.12
CA ILE A 86 3.18 14.72 -27.91
C ILE A 86 1.92 15.52 -28.27
N MET A 87 2.02 16.49 -29.18
CA MET A 87 0.86 17.26 -29.66
C MET A 87 -0.16 16.36 -30.35
N TRP A 88 0.27 15.40 -31.17
CA TRP A 88 -0.63 14.44 -31.80
C TRP A 88 -1.35 13.55 -30.79
N MET A 89 -0.67 13.11 -29.73
CA MET A 89 -1.30 12.34 -28.64
C MET A 89 -2.34 13.18 -27.90
N ILE A 90 -2.06 14.46 -27.64
CA ILE A 90 -3.04 15.38 -27.04
C ILE A 90 -4.28 15.50 -27.95
N GLU A 91 -4.10 15.71 -29.25
CA GLU A 91 -5.22 15.75 -30.21
C GLU A 91 -6.03 14.45 -30.22
N LYS A 92 -5.35 13.30 -30.09
CA LYS A 92 -6.00 11.99 -30.04
C LYS A 92 -6.91 11.85 -28.81
N ILE A 93 -6.54 12.43 -27.66
CA ILE A 93 -7.40 12.47 -26.47
C ILE A 93 -8.70 13.21 -26.79
N PHE A 94 -8.61 14.39 -27.42
CA PHE A 94 -9.79 15.19 -27.78
C PHE A 94 -10.62 14.55 -28.90
N ALA A 95 -9.99 13.88 -29.87
CA ALA A 95 -10.71 13.14 -30.90
C ALA A 95 -11.54 11.99 -30.32
N LYS A 96 -10.99 11.23 -29.36
CA LYS A 96 -11.74 10.18 -28.62
C LYS A 96 -12.95 10.77 -27.89
N LEU A 97 -12.80 11.95 -27.30
CA LEU A 97 -13.88 12.66 -26.61
C LEU A 97 -15.02 13.06 -27.56
N ASP A 98 -14.70 13.48 -28.78
CA ASP A 98 -15.70 13.84 -29.80
C ASP A 98 -16.39 12.61 -30.41
N GLU A 99 -15.68 11.50 -30.61
CA GLU A 99 -16.27 10.27 -31.15
C GLU A 99 -17.33 9.66 -30.22
N GLN A 100 -17.10 9.73 -28.90
CA GLN A 100 -18.07 9.33 -27.87
C GLN A 100 -19.39 10.12 -27.92
N LYS A 101 -19.39 11.31 -28.54
CA LYS A 101 -20.60 12.12 -28.77
C LYS A 101 -21.45 11.56 -29.92
N SER A 102 -20.83 11.12 -31.01
CA SER A 102 -21.54 10.59 -32.18
C SER A 102 -22.26 9.28 -31.87
N LEU A 103 -21.64 8.39 -31.10
CA LEU A 103 -22.24 7.11 -30.68
C LEU A 103 -23.54 7.27 -29.87
N ARG A 104 -23.76 8.42 -29.21
CA ARG A 104 -25.02 8.71 -28.51
C ARG A 104 -26.13 9.23 -29.42
N GLN A 105 -25.80 9.89 -30.53
CA GLN A 105 -26.81 10.43 -31.45
C GLN A 105 -27.45 9.35 -32.34
N GLU A 106 -26.82 8.17 -32.46
CA GLU A 106 -27.34 7.02 -33.21
C GLU A 106 -28.13 6.01 -32.35
N SER A 107 -28.65 6.42 -31.19
CA SER A 107 -29.61 5.58 -30.46
C SER A 107 -30.87 5.37 -31.33
N PRO A 108 -31.42 4.14 -31.40
CA PRO A 108 -32.48 3.78 -32.36
C PRO A 108 -33.72 4.69 -32.21
N PRO A 109 -34.46 4.94 -33.31
CA PRO A 109 -35.62 5.80 -33.29
C PRO A 109 -36.59 5.34 -32.20
N LYS A 110 -37.01 6.30 -31.38
CA LYS A 110 -38.03 6.12 -30.34
C LYS A 110 -39.19 5.30 -30.95
N PRO A 111 -39.60 4.18 -30.35
CA PRO A 111 -40.72 3.40 -30.89
C PRO A 111 -41.93 4.33 -31.04
N PRO A 112 -42.71 4.19 -32.13
CA PRO A 112 -43.88 5.03 -32.37
C PRO A 112 -44.81 4.97 -31.15
N PRO A 113 -45.51 6.08 -30.82
CA PRO A 113 -46.40 6.12 -29.68
C PRO A 113 -47.43 5.00 -29.81
N GLU A 114 -47.36 4.05 -28.87
CA GLU A 114 -48.28 2.94 -28.75
C GLU A 114 -49.69 3.50 -28.63
N ALA A 115 -50.57 3.08 -29.54
CA ALA A 115 -51.94 3.54 -29.60
C ALA A 115 -52.63 3.32 -28.25
N ALA A 116 -53.29 4.36 -27.75
CA ALA A 116 -54.07 4.36 -26.52
C ALA A 116 -55.02 3.16 -26.48
N THR A 117 -54.64 2.13 -25.72
CA THR A 117 -55.54 1.08 -25.30
C THR A 117 -56.12 1.51 -23.95
N ALA A 118 -57.45 1.50 -23.87
CA ALA A 118 -58.25 1.97 -22.74
C ALA A 118 -57.80 1.34 -21.40
N PRO A 119 -57.92 2.06 -20.27
CA PRO A 119 -57.52 1.54 -18.97
C PRO A 119 -58.43 0.40 -18.54
N GLU A 120 -57.84 -0.77 -18.32
CA GLU A 120 -58.46 -1.93 -17.70
C GLU A 120 -58.75 -1.62 -16.20
N PRO A 121 -59.93 -2.00 -15.66
CA PRO A 121 -60.32 -1.63 -14.30
C PRO A 121 -59.52 -2.43 -13.26
N GLN A 122 -58.75 -1.72 -12.43
CA GLN A 122 -58.02 -2.33 -11.31
C GLN A 122 -58.99 -2.95 -10.27
N PRO A 123 -58.68 -4.13 -9.71
CA PRO A 123 -59.47 -4.72 -8.63
C PRO A 123 -59.31 -3.89 -7.34
N ARG A 124 -60.44 -3.53 -6.73
CA ARG A 124 -60.50 -2.81 -5.47
C ARG A 124 -59.94 -3.68 -4.34
N PHE A 125 -58.86 -3.26 -3.70
CA PHE A 125 -58.42 -3.82 -2.43
C PHE A 125 -59.46 -3.51 -1.33
N PRO A 126 -59.82 -4.47 -0.45
CA PRO A 126 -60.66 -4.20 0.71
C PRO A 126 -59.90 -3.35 1.74
N PRO A 127 -60.60 -2.49 2.50
CA PRO A 127 -59.97 -1.61 3.50
C PRO A 127 -59.40 -2.41 4.68
N PRO A 128 -58.34 -1.91 5.34
CA PRO A 128 -57.76 -2.55 6.50
C PRO A 128 -58.70 -2.50 7.71
N PRO A 129 -58.67 -3.52 8.59
CA PRO A 129 -59.46 -3.52 9.83
C PRO A 129 -58.93 -2.48 10.85
N PRO A 130 -59.81 -1.97 11.74
CA PRO A 130 -59.46 -0.95 12.74
C PRO A 130 -58.54 -1.50 13.85
N PRO A 131 -57.80 -0.62 14.56
CA PRO A 131 -56.79 -1.02 15.53
C PRO A 131 -57.41 -1.62 16.79
N GLU A 132 -56.98 -2.82 17.13
CA GLU A 132 -57.42 -3.55 18.33
C GLU A 132 -56.73 -2.99 19.58
N LEU A 133 -57.54 -2.57 20.55
CA LEU A 133 -57.14 -2.02 21.83
C LEU A 133 -56.51 -3.10 22.73
N ALA A 134 -55.49 -2.66 23.45
CA ALA A 134 -54.64 -3.37 24.40
C ALA A 134 -55.31 -4.42 25.31
N ASN A 135 -54.57 -5.52 25.57
CA ASN A 135 -54.57 -6.20 26.87
C ASN A 135 -53.16 -6.76 27.22
N PRO A 136 -52.82 -6.84 28.52
CA PRO A 136 -51.44 -6.90 29.04
C PRO A 136 -50.82 -8.32 29.08
N PRO A 137 -49.48 -8.44 29.31
CA PRO A 137 -48.78 -9.71 29.23
C PRO A 137 -48.85 -10.52 30.53
N ALA A 138 -48.86 -11.85 30.39
CA ALA A 138 -48.66 -12.82 31.46
C ALA A 138 -47.57 -13.86 31.06
N PRO A 139 -46.90 -14.51 32.03
CA PRO A 139 -45.46 -14.83 32.00
C PRO A 139 -45.12 -16.27 31.51
N PRO A 140 -43.82 -16.63 31.41
CA PRO A 140 -43.37 -17.79 30.62
C PRO A 140 -43.28 -19.09 31.43
N ALA A 141 -43.58 -20.22 30.78
CA ALA A 141 -43.24 -21.57 31.23
C ALA A 141 -42.66 -22.34 30.03
N VAL A 142 -41.34 -22.53 29.98
CA VAL A 142 -40.58 -23.75 30.37
C VAL A 142 -40.80 -24.96 29.44
N HIS A 143 -39.68 -25.28 28.78
CA HIS A 143 -39.23 -26.48 28.06
C HIS A 143 -40.08 -27.75 28.02
N GLN A 144 -40.11 -28.37 26.82
CA GLN A 144 -39.82 -29.79 26.61
C GLN A 144 -39.51 -30.12 25.12
N PHE A 145 -38.35 -30.73 24.89
CA PHE A 145 -37.94 -31.53 23.72
C PHE A 145 -38.65 -32.92 23.75
N PRO A 146 -38.36 -33.92 22.87
CA PRO A 146 -38.21 -34.00 21.40
C PRO A 146 -39.03 -35.19 20.80
N GLN A 147 -38.70 -35.58 19.56
CA GLN A 147 -39.03 -36.83 18.82
C GLN A 147 -40.29 -36.80 17.95
N GLU A 148 -40.41 -37.50 16.83
CA GLU A 148 -39.54 -38.19 15.85
C GLU A 148 -40.55 -38.71 14.79
N THR A 149 -40.11 -38.85 13.53
CA THR A 149 -40.53 -39.89 12.55
C THR A 149 -40.91 -39.41 11.14
N ALA A 150 -40.10 -39.95 10.23
CA ALA A 150 -40.25 -40.36 8.82
C ALA A 150 -41.57 -40.14 8.05
N ALA A 151 -41.43 -39.66 6.81
CA ALA A 151 -41.71 -40.38 5.54
C ALA A 151 -41.61 -39.38 4.37
N ALA A 152 -40.52 -39.37 3.60
CA ALA A 152 -40.35 -40.11 2.34
C ALA A 152 -41.21 -39.61 1.16
N SER A 153 -40.58 -38.92 0.21
CA SER A 153 -40.84 -39.15 -1.22
C SER A 153 -39.64 -38.76 -2.08
N LYS A 154 -39.32 -39.66 -3.03
CA LYS A 154 -38.13 -39.73 -3.86
C LYS A 154 -38.33 -39.03 -5.20
N VAL A 155 -37.30 -38.32 -5.70
CA VAL A 155 -36.90 -38.17 -7.14
C VAL A 155 -35.40 -37.77 -7.09
N SER A 156 -34.41 -38.63 -7.34
CA SER A 156 -33.91 -39.25 -8.60
C SER A 156 -33.27 -38.27 -9.59
N GLY A 157 -31.97 -38.45 -9.85
CA GLY A 157 -31.17 -37.80 -10.91
C GLY A 157 -29.91 -37.13 -10.34
N ALA A 158 -28.86 -37.87 -10.01
CA ALA A 158 -27.77 -38.28 -10.90
C ALA A 158 -26.81 -37.13 -11.29
N ASP A 159 -25.64 -37.18 -10.65
CA ASP A 159 -24.31 -36.94 -11.22
C ASP A 159 -23.96 -35.51 -11.67
N GLU A 160 -23.31 -34.75 -10.77
CA GLU A 160 -22.25 -33.82 -11.20
C GLU A 160 -21.31 -33.46 -10.05
N THR A 161 -20.38 -34.37 -9.75
CA THR A 161 -19.12 -34.02 -9.08
C THR A 161 -18.23 -33.24 -10.05
N ARG A 162 -18.51 -31.94 -10.24
CA ARG A 162 -17.56 -31.01 -10.87
C ARG A 162 -16.78 -30.28 -9.81
N HIS A 163 -15.50 -30.66 -9.70
CA HIS A 163 -14.47 -29.86 -9.06
C HIS A 163 -14.50 -28.43 -9.59
N LEU A 164 -14.92 -27.49 -8.75
CA LEU A 164 -14.72 -26.06 -8.97
C LEU A 164 -13.23 -25.73 -8.81
N ARG A 165 -12.44 -26.04 -9.85
CA ARG A 165 -11.19 -25.34 -10.11
C ARG A 165 -11.60 -23.99 -10.72
N GLY A 166 -11.81 -23.01 -9.85
CA GLY A 166 -12.07 -21.63 -10.26
C GLY A 166 -10.95 -21.16 -11.18
N VAL A 167 -11.33 -20.63 -12.34
CA VAL A 167 -10.42 -20.00 -13.29
C VAL A 167 -9.79 -18.81 -12.59
N ARG A 168 -8.52 -18.95 -12.18
CA ARG A 168 -7.68 -17.88 -11.65
C ARG A 168 -7.45 -16.87 -12.78
N THR A 169 -8.19 -15.77 -12.76
CA THR A 169 -7.82 -14.60 -13.55
C THR A 169 -6.78 -13.83 -12.76
N MET A 170 -5.52 -13.89 -13.18
CA MET A 170 -4.50 -12.98 -12.69
C MET A 170 -4.89 -11.53 -13.01
N PRO A 171 -4.50 -10.56 -12.17
CA PRO A 171 -4.64 -9.15 -12.53
C PRO A 171 -3.92 -8.89 -13.86
N SER A 172 -4.47 -7.99 -14.67
CA SER A 172 -3.84 -7.57 -15.93
C SER A 172 -2.44 -7.00 -15.67
N ASP A 173 -1.54 -7.13 -16.65
CA ASP A 173 -0.16 -6.61 -16.56
C ASP A 173 -0.14 -5.13 -16.14
N THR A 174 -1.14 -4.34 -16.55
CA THR A 174 -1.31 -2.94 -16.14
C THR A 174 -1.57 -2.78 -14.64
N ALA A 175 -2.45 -3.59 -14.06
CA ALA A 175 -2.77 -3.52 -12.63
C ALA A 175 -1.59 -3.95 -11.76
N ILE A 176 -0.77 -4.89 -12.23
CA ILE A 176 0.47 -5.28 -11.55
C ILE A 176 1.47 -4.12 -11.57
N VAL A 177 1.63 -3.45 -12.71
CA VAL A 177 2.52 -2.29 -12.84
C VAL A 177 2.11 -1.15 -11.90
N GLU A 178 0.81 -0.87 -11.79
CA GLU A 178 0.29 0.15 -10.89
C GLU A 178 0.56 -0.21 -9.42
N LEU A 179 0.23 -1.44 -9.01
CA LEU A 179 0.51 -1.95 -7.66
C LEU A 179 2.00 -1.88 -7.31
N LEU A 180 2.88 -2.27 -8.23
CA LEU A 180 4.33 -2.19 -8.01
C LEU A 180 4.80 -0.74 -7.89
N SER A 181 4.21 0.17 -8.65
CA SER A 181 4.50 1.61 -8.55
C SER A 181 4.07 2.18 -7.18
N GLU A 182 2.93 1.73 -6.65
CA GLU A 182 2.48 2.07 -5.29
C GLU A 182 3.43 1.51 -4.21
N ILE A 183 3.88 0.25 -4.37
CA ILE A 183 4.84 -0.37 -3.45
C ILE A 183 6.19 0.37 -3.47
N GLY A 184 6.63 0.80 -4.65
CA GLY A 184 7.87 1.55 -4.85
C GLY A 184 7.81 3.00 -4.37
N ARG A 185 6.64 3.55 -4.08
CA ARG A 185 6.46 4.97 -3.76
C ARG A 185 7.36 5.38 -2.58
N GLY A 186 8.14 6.45 -2.76
CA GLY A 186 9.04 6.96 -1.72
C GLY A 186 10.30 6.11 -1.49
N THR A 187 10.64 5.20 -2.39
CA THR A 187 11.89 4.43 -2.37
C THR A 187 12.78 4.71 -3.57
N ASN A 188 13.99 4.18 -3.57
CA ASN A 188 14.95 4.29 -4.68
C ASN A 188 14.85 3.12 -5.67
N PHE A 189 13.84 2.25 -5.55
CA PHE A 189 13.68 1.11 -6.44
C PHE A 189 13.02 1.56 -7.75
N SER A 190 13.64 1.21 -8.87
CA SER A 190 13.05 1.40 -10.18
C SER A 190 11.90 0.42 -10.42
N GLN A 191 10.96 0.81 -11.28
CA GLN A 191 9.86 -0.05 -11.71
C GLN A 191 10.35 -1.41 -12.23
N LYS A 192 11.47 -1.42 -12.95
CA LYS A 192 12.09 -2.63 -13.48
C LYS A 192 12.61 -3.55 -12.36
N GLU A 193 13.23 -3.00 -11.31
CA GLU A 193 13.69 -3.78 -10.17
C GLU A 193 12.51 -4.38 -9.38
N LEU A 194 11.44 -3.62 -9.21
CA LEU A 194 10.21 -4.09 -8.56
C LEU A 194 9.54 -5.21 -9.35
N GLN A 195 9.48 -5.07 -10.68
CA GLN A 195 8.95 -6.10 -11.56
C GLN A 195 9.80 -7.37 -11.54
N GLN A 196 11.13 -7.23 -11.60
CA GLN A 196 12.03 -8.37 -11.48
C GLN A 196 11.89 -9.07 -10.12
N ALA A 197 11.80 -8.30 -9.03
CA ALA A 197 11.57 -8.87 -7.70
C ALA A 197 10.24 -9.63 -7.65
N PHE A 198 9.17 -9.04 -8.20
CA PHE A 198 7.87 -9.69 -8.29
C PHE A 198 7.90 -10.98 -9.12
N GLU A 199 8.58 -10.99 -10.27
CA GLU A 199 8.70 -12.18 -11.12
C GLU A 199 9.46 -13.32 -10.43
N ASN A 200 10.44 -12.99 -9.58
CA ASN A 200 11.31 -13.94 -8.91
C ASN A 200 10.73 -14.54 -7.62
N VAL A 201 9.66 -13.97 -7.04
CA VAL A 201 9.03 -14.55 -5.85
C VAL A 201 8.15 -15.76 -6.20
N PRO A 202 7.93 -16.70 -5.26
CA PRO A 202 7.01 -17.82 -5.45
C PRO A 202 5.59 -17.38 -5.79
N GLU A 203 4.85 -18.24 -6.48
CA GLU A 203 3.51 -17.95 -6.97
C GLU A 203 2.53 -17.59 -5.84
N GLU A 204 2.65 -18.26 -4.70
CA GLU A 204 1.86 -18.03 -3.51
C GLU A 204 2.12 -16.63 -2.93
N VAL A 205 3.36 -16.13 -3.05
CA VAL A 205 3.73 -14.78 -2.61
C VAL A 205 3.22 -13.74 -3.62
N LYS A 206 3.29 -14.00 -4.93
CA LYS A 206 2.68 -13.14 -5.96
C LYS A 206 1.17 -12.98 -5.75
N GLU A 207 0.49 -14.08 -5.46
CA GLU A 207 -0.94 -14.09 -5.14
C GLU A 207 -1.20 -13.28 -3.87
N ALA A 208 -0.38 -13.43 -2.83
CA ALA A 208 -0.53 -12.67 -1.60
C ALA A 208 -0.31 -11.16 -1.83
N VAL A 209 0.71 -10.76 -2.60
CA VAL A 209 0.98 -9.34 -2.94
C VAL A 209 -0.20 -8.73 -3.70
N THR A 210 -0.80 -9.48 -4.62
CA THR A 210 -1.95 -9.03 -5.43
C THR A 210 -3.30 -9.30 -4.77
N SER A 211 -3.33 -9.86 -3.55
CA SER A 211 -4.57 -10.32 -2.92
C SER A 211 -5.35 -9.18 -2.29
N VAL A 212 -6.63 -9.08 -2.64
CA VAL A 212 -7.60 -8.24 -1.93
C VAL A 212 -7.65 -8.57 -0.44
N LYS A 213 -7.47 -9.85 -0.06
CA LYS A 213 -7.47 -10.27 1.35
C LYS A 213 -6.32 -9.67 2.16
N VAL A 214 -5.15 -9.50 1.55
CA VAL A 214 -3.99 -8.87 2.22
C VAL A 214 -4.24 -7.37 2.36
N ALA A 215 -4.78 -6.72 1.33
CA ALA A 215 -5.18 -5.32 1.41
C ALA A 215 -6.25 -5.06 2.49
N GLU A 216 -7.24 -5.94 2.63
CA GLU A 216 -8.26 -5.88 3.69
C GLU A 216 -7.64 -6.03 5.08
N LYS A 217 -6.70 -6.95 5.27
CA LYS A 217 -5.97 -7.12 6.54
C LYS A 217 -5.14 -5.88 6.88
N LEU A 218 -4.41 -5.32 5.90
CA LEU A 218 -3.67 -4.07 6.10
C LEU A 218 -4.61 -2.94 6.52
N ARG A 219 -5.76 -2.79 5.85
CA ARG A 219 -6.77 -1.80 6.22
C ARG A 219 -7.28 -2.02 7.64
N ALA A 220 -7.58 -3.27 8.03
CA ALA A 220 -8.04 -3.59 9.38
C ALA A 220 -6.98 -3.28 10.46
N ILE A 221 -5.70 -3.55 10.17
CA ILE A 221 -4.58 -3.15 11.03
C ILE A 221 -4.50 -1.62 11.11
N GLY A 222 -4.54 -0.92 9.98
CA GLY A 222 -4.53 0.54 9.92
C GLY A 222 -5.65 1.16 10.76
N SER A 223 -6.88 0.67 10.62
CA SER A 223 -8.02 1.13 11.44
C SER A 223 -7.78 0.90 12.94
N ARG A 224 -7.24 -0.25 13.33
CA ARG A 224 -6.95 -0.59 14.74
C ARG A 224 -5.94 0.36 15.37
N PHE A 225 -4.93 0.74 14.60
CA PHE A 225 -3.90 1.69 15.04
C PHE A 225 -4.21 3.13 14.66
N THR A 226 -5.42 3.43 14.15
CA THR A 226 -5.87 4.77 13.76
C THR A 226 -4.92 5.45 12.75
N LEU A 227 -4.39 4.68 11.81
CA LEU A 227 -3.51 5.17 10.76
C LEU A 227 -4.32 5.96 9.72
N HIS A 228 -3.79 7.09 9.27
CA HIS A 228 -4.34 7.87 8.18
C HIS A 228 -4.16 7.15 6.84
N ILE A 229 -4.88 7.60 5.80
CA ILE A 229 -4.80 6.98 4.46
C ILE A 229 -3.36 7.01 3.93
N ASP A 230 -2.64 8.11 4.12
CA ASP A 230 -1.24 8.22 3.73
C ASP A 230 -0.36 7.23 4.48
N GLU A 231 -0.50 7.13 5.81
CA GLU A 231 0.28 6.21 6.66
C GLU A 231 -0.03 4.73 6.35
N LEU A 232 -1.29 4.44 6.00
CA LEU A 232 -1.71 3.11 5.55
C LEU A 232 -1.07 2.77 4.21
N GLY A 233 -0.96 3.73 3.29
CA GLY A 233 -0.21 3.60 2.05
C GLY A 233 1.25 3.26 2.31
N GLU A 234 1.92 4.02 3.20
CA GLU A 234 3.31 3.76 3.59
C GLU A 234 3.51 2.38 4.24
N LEU A 235 2.57 1.93 5.08
CA LEU A 235 2.58 0.59 5.66
C LEU A 235 2.42 -0.49 4.60
N GLY A 236 1.54 -0.26 3.62
CA GLY A 236 1.36 -1.14 2.46
C GLY A 236 2.63 -1.27 1.64
N SER A 237 3.29 -0.15 1.33
CA SER A 237 4.56 -0.13 0.60
C SER A 237 5.65 -0.91 1.34
N GLU A 238 5.86 -0.66 2.64
CA GLU A 238 6.86 -1.40 3.43
C GLU A 238 6.57 -2.90 3.53
N THR A 239 5.28 -3.27 3.67
CA THR A 239 4.86 -4.67 3.69
C THR A 239 5.10 -5.33 2.34
N GLY A 240 4.77 -4.66 1.23
CA GLY A 240 5.00 -5.14 -0.13
C GLY A 240 6.48 -5.34 -0.43
N LEU A 241 7.35 -4.38 -0.05
CA LEU A 241 8.79 -4.50 -0.22
C LEU A 241 9.39 -5.70 0.54
N LEU A 242 8.82 -6.04 1.70
CA LEU A 242 9.18 -7.25 2.43
C LEU A 242 8.72 -8.51 1.68
N MET A 243 7.49 -8.53 1.17
CA MET A 243 7.00 -9.68 0.40
C MET A 243 7.80 -9.91 -0.88
N LEU A 244 8.28 -8.85 -1.52
CA LEU A 244 9.13 -8.89 -2.70
C LEU A 244 10.60 -9.23 -2.40
N GLY A 245 10.99 -9.33 -1.12
CA GLY A 245 12.38 -9.58 -0.73
C GLY A 245 13.34 -8.40 -0.91
N LEU A 246 12.82 -7.20 -1.19
CA LEU A 246 13.61 -5.98 -1.37
C LEU A 246 13.96 -5.27 -0.05
N ALA A 247 13.18 -5.53 1.00
CA ALA A 247 13.45 -5.08 2.36
C ALA A 247 13.77 -6.26 3.29
N HIS A 248 14.64 -6.06 4.27
CA HIS A 248 15.02 -7.09 5.23
C HIS A 248 14.12 -7.05 6.49
N PRO A 249 13.66 -8.19 7.05
CA PRO A 249 12.78 -8.22 8.22
C PRO A 249 13.32 -7.49 9.45
N SER A 250 14.66 -7.45 9.62
CA SER A 250 15.29 -6.77 10.77
C SER A 250 15.14 -5.25 10.75
N VAL A 251 14.93 -4.63 9.58
CA VAL A 251 14.77 -3.17 9.44
C VAL A 251 13.30 -2.75 9.35
N PHE A 252 12.38 -3.71 9.30
CA PHE A 252 10.96 -3.45 9.07
C PHE A 252 10.35 -2.51 10.11
N VAL A 253 10.60 -2.76 11.40
CA VAL A 253 10.09 -1.90 12.49
C VAL A 253 10.69 -0.49 12.42
N ASP A 254 11.98 -0.37 12.12
CA ASP A 254 12.64 0.93 12.03
C ASP A 254 12.15 1.72 10.79
N ASN A 255 11.86 1.04 9.69
CA ASN A 255 11.26 1.65 8.50
C ASN A 255 9.83 2.14 8.78
N ILE A 256 8.99 1.33 9.46
CA ILE A 256 7.65 1.74 9.88
C ILE A 256 7.74 2.99 10.75
N ALA A 257 8.59 2.99 11.78
CA ALA A 257 8.76 4.13 12.68
C ALA A 257 9.11 5.41 11.91
N ARG A 258 10.05 5.31 10.96
CA ARG A 258 10.52 6.44 10.16
C ARG A 258 9.45 6.96 9.18
N ARG A 259 8.78 6.06 8.44
CA ARG A 259 7.85 6.44 7.37
C ARG A 259 6.50 6.91 7.90
N LEU A 260 5.97 6.22 8.92
CA LEU A 260 4.71 6.60 9.56
C LEU A 260 4.93 7.70 10.62
N LYS A 261 6.18 8.10 10.90
CA LYS A 261 6.53 9.11 11.92
C LYS A 261 5.95 8.80 13.31
N VAL A 262 5.90 7.52 13.66
CA VAL A 262 5.42 7.01 14.96
C VAL A 262 6.57 6.63 15.88
N SER A 263 6.29 6.52 17.19
CA SER A 263 7.28 6.01 18.14
C SER A 263 7.69 4.57 17.80
N ARG A 264 8.91 4.20 18.18
CA ARG A 264 9.44 2.85 17.93
C ARG A 264 8.58 1.75 18.57
N ASP A 265 8.04 2.00 19.76
CA ASP A 265 7.17 1.06 20.45
C ASP A 265 5.87 0.82 19.67
N ARG A 266 5.24 1.89 19.18
CA ARG A 266 4.04 1.79 18.32
C ARG A 266 4.35 1.10 16.99
N ALA A 267 5.51 1.38 16.38
CA ALA A 267 5.96 0.69 15.18
C ALA A 267 6.16 -0.82 15.43
N ALA A 268 6.67 -1.20 16.60
CA ALA A 268 6.85 -2.60 16.98
C ALA A 268 5.51 -3.33 17.15
N GLU A 269 4.50 -2.67 17.72
CA GLU A 269 3.13 -3.21 17.82
C GLU A 269 2.48 -3.41 16.45
N ILE A 270 2.58 -2.41 15.55
CA ILE A 270 2.10 -2.51 14.16
C ILE A 270 2.81 -3.65 13.44
N GLY A 271 4.15 -3.71 13.54
CA GLY A 271 4.96 -4.75 12.91
C GLY A 271 4.58 -6.15 13.40
N ARG A 272 4.25 -6.31 14.69
CA ARG A 272 3.75 -7.58 15.25
C ARG A 272 2.40 -7.97 14.63
N ALA A 273 1.46 -7.03 14.54
CA ALA A 273 0.14 -7.29 13.94
C ALA A 273 0.26 -7.71 12.47
N VAL A 274 1.09 -7.00 11.68
CA VAL A 274 1.37 -7.38 10.28
C VAL A 274 1.99 -8.77 10.20
N ASN A 275 2.98 -9.06 11.05
CA ASN A 275 3.60 -10.38 11.06
C ASN A 275 2.62 -11.51 11.40
N GLU A 276 1.70 -11.30 12.33
CA GLU A 276 0.72 -12.32 12.72
C GLU A 276 -0.40 -12.53 11.71
N GLU A 277 -0.88 -11.45 11.08
CA GLU A 277 -2.05 -11.50 10.21
C GLU A 277 -1.69 -11.75 8.75
N ILE A 278 -0.53 -11.24 8.29
CA ILE A 278 -0.12 -11.24 6.89
C ILE A 278 1.05 -12.19 6.65
N PHE A 279 2.16 -12.06 7.38
CA PHE A 279 3.35 -12.88 7.10
C PHE A 279 3.24 -14.32 7.63
N ARG A 280 2.60 -14.55 8.78
CA ARG A 280 2.47 -15.89 9.37
C ARG A 280 1.79 -16.90 8.43
N PRO A 281 0.69 -16.57 7.72
CA PRO A 281 0.09 -17.47 6.73
C PRO A 281 0.97 -17.82 5.52
N ILE A 282 1.93 -16.96 5.16
CA ILE A 282 2.79 -17.11 3.96
C ILE A 282 4.26 -17.36 4.33
N ARG A 283 4.53 -17.74 5.58
CA ARG A 283 5.88 -17.77 6.13
C ARG A 283 6.72 -18.87 5.52
N GLU A 284 6.12 -20.02 5.22
CA GLU A 284 6.84 -21.15 4.63
C GLU A 284 7.32 -20.81 3.21
N GLU A 285 6.54 -20.03 2.49
CA GLU A 285 6.79 -19.53 1.15
C GLU A 285 7.87 -18.43 1.17
N LEU A 286 7.81 -17.51 2.15
CA LEU A 286 8.81 -16.45 2.33
C LEU A 286 10.20 -16.97 2.75
N LYS A 287 10.31 -18.14 3.41
CA LYS A 287 11.61 -18.72 3.81
C LYS A 287 12.53 -19.00 2.61
N GLY A 288 11.95 -19.33 1.45
CA GLY A 288 12.69 -19.57 0.22
C GLY A 288 13.41 -18.32 -0.30
N ILE A 289 12.81 -17.14 -0.11
CA ILE A 289 13.35 -15.85 -0.58
C ILE A 289 14.50 -15.38 0.31
N TYR A 290 14.35 -15.53 1.63
CA TYR A 290 15.32 -15.00 2.60
C TYR A 290 16.44 -15.97 2.98
N GLY A 291 16.47 -17.18 2.41
CA GLY A 291 17.55 -18.15 2.64
C GLY A 291 17.72 -18.57 4.11
N ILE A 292 16.68 -18.42 4.95
CA ILE A 292 16.74 -18.71 6.39
C ILE A 292 16.72 -20.23 6.57
N LYS A 293 17.91 -20.86 6.68
CA LYS A 293 18.04 -22.25 7.10
C LYS A 293 17.59 -22.37 8.57
N ASN A 294 16.62 -23.24 8.82
CA ASN A 294 15.99 -23.46 10.12
C ASN A 294 17.03 -23.66 11.25
N HIS A 295 17.08 -22.75 12.23
CA HIS A 295 17.29 -23.17 13.61
C HIS A 295 15.90 -23.47 14.18
N PRO A 296 15.59 -24.73 14.59
CA PRO A 296 14.34 -25.00 15.28
C PRO A 296 14.35 -24.23 16.60
N THR A 297 13.57 -23.16 16.68
CA THR A 297 13.20 -22.56 17.95
C THR A 297 12.42 -23.60 18.73
N SER A 298 13.13 -24.26 19.64
CA SER A 298 12.59 -25.21 20.58
C SER A 298 11.63 -24.45 21.48
N THR A 299 10.34 -24.69 21.29
CA THR A 299 9.30 -24.44 22.27
C THR A 299 9.67 -25.23 23.52
N THR A 300 10.42 -24.59 24.44
CA THR A 300 10.62 -25.13 25.79
C THR A 300 9.39 -24.76 26.58
N SER A 301 8.42 -25.68 26.55
CA SER A 301 7.35 -25.77 27.52
C SER A 301 7.95 -25.79 28.93
N VAL A 302 7.68 -24.74 29.70
CA VAL A 302 7.92 -24.73 31.14
C VAL A 302 6.93 -25.70 31.76
N ASN A 303 7.39 -26.91 32.06
CA ASN A 303 6.70 -27.81 32.97
C ASN A 303 7.28 -27.60 34.37
N THR A 304 6.43 -27.07 35.25
CA THR A 304 6.70 -26.85 36.66
C THR A 304 6.31 -28.13 37.39
N GLU A 305 7.27 -28.90 37.91
CA GLU A 305 6.99 -29.87 38.97
C GLU A 305 8.29 -30.28 39.69
N THR A 306 8.44 -29.76 40.91
CA THR A 306 8.80 -30.47 42.14
C THR A 306 9.82 -31.62 42.06
N SER A 307 11.03 -31.37 42.59
CA SER A 307 11.73 -32.44 43.32
C SER A 307 12.51 -31.90 44.51
N LYS A 308 12.19 -32.50 45.66
CA LYS A 308 12.79 -32.32 46.97
C LYS A 308 14.20 -32.90 46.99
N GLY A 309 15.10 -32.19 47.68
CA GLY A 309 16.11 -32.77 48.56
C GLY A 309 17.26 -33.54 47.93
N ASN A 310 18.47 -32.99 48.03
CA ASN A 310 19.48 -33.70 48.82
C ASN A 310 20.57 -32.74 49.33
N MET A 311 20.68 -32.66 50.66
CA MET A 311 21.85 -32.14 51.37
C MET A 311 22.94 -33.21 51.34
N GLN A 312 24.18 -32.80 51.10
CA GLN A 312 25.42 -33.28 51.72
C GLN A 312 26.58 -32.72 50.88
N LYS A 313 27.75 -32.32 51.39
CA LYS A 313 28.32 -32.03 52.72
C LYS A 313 29.78 -31.71 52.37
N MET A 314 30.38 -30.69 53.00
CA MET A 314 31.83 -30.53 53.29
C MET A 314 32.84 -30.73 52.14
N GLY A 315 33.79 -29.84 51.88
CA GLY A 315 34.40 -28.86 52.76
C GLY A 315 35.47 -28.02 52.06
N ARG A 316 35.93 -27.05 52.83
CA ARG A 316 36.96 -26.01 52.59
C ARG A 316 38.37 -26.66 52.54
N PRO A 317 39.32 -26.12 51.77
CA PRO A 317 40.30 -25.17 52.34
C PRO A 317 40.63 -24.00 51.35
N THR A 318 40.59 -22.73 51.74
CA THR A 318 41.72 -21.88 52.21
C THR A 318 43.07 -22.12 51.52
N ASN A 319 43.52 -21.13 50.75
CA ASN A 319 44.82 -20.41 50.77
C ASN A 319 44.83 -19.49 49.53
N GLU A 320 44.79 -18.16 49.60
CA GLU A 320 45.79 -17.18 50.08
C GLU A 320 47.14 -17.21 49.32
N PHE A 321 47.53 -16.01 48.83
CA PHE A 321 48.82 -15.57 48.27
C PHE A 321 49.20 -15.91 46.81
N GLY A 322 49.65 -14.87 46.09
CA GLY A 322 50.65 -15.04 45.02
C GLY A 322 50.59 -14.11 43.82
N GLU A 323 50.84 -12.82 44.04
CA GLU A 323 51.25 -11.85 43.01
C GLU A 323 52.63 -12.25 42.40
N LYS A 324 52.82 -12.06 41.07
CA LYS A 324 54.01 -11.45 40.40
C LYS A 324 54.41 -12.05 39.02
N THR A 325 54.59 -11.11 38.08
CA THR A 325 55.66 -10.95 37.04
C THR A 325 55.90 -12.08 36.01
N GLU A 326 55.74 -11.84 34.69
CA GLU A 326 56.63 -11.10 33.77
C GLU A 326 57.97 -11.83 33.51
N THR A 327 58.15 -12.41 32.31
CA THR A 327 59.25 -12.11 31.35
C THR A 327 59.39 -13.16 30.23
N ASP A 328 59.87 -12.61 29.11
CA ASP A 328 60.25 -13.15 27.80
C ASP A 328 61.02 -14.48 27.73
N LYS A 329 60.88 -15.21 26.60
CA LYS A 329 61.86 -15.22 25.48
C LYS A 329 61.60 -16.34 24.45
N ILE A 330 61.50 -15.90 23.18
CA ILE A 330 62.28 -16.32 21.99
C ILE A 330 62.49 -17.83 21.73
N ILE A 331 62.04 -18.34 20.57
CA ILE A 331 62.82 -19.17 19.61
C ILE A 331 62.15 -19.15 18.21
N LYS A 332 63.05 -19.29 17.23
CA LYS A 332 63.02 -19.12 15.77
C LYS A 332 62.16 -20.09 14.94
N ASP A 333 61.62 -19.55 13.85
CA ASP A 333 61.83 -19.92 12.43
C ASP A 333 61.85 -21.41 12.00
N THR A 334 60.92 -21.81 11.11
CA THR A 334 61.16 -22.46 9.80
C THR A 334 59.85 -23.01 9.18
N GLY A 335 59.56 -22.66 7.92
CA GLY A 335 58.81 -23.51 6.97
C GLY A 335 57.40 -23.06 6.51
N SER A 336 57.30 -22.57 5.27
CA SER A 336 56.06 -22.46 4.47
C SER A 336 55.73 -23.79 3.75
N PRO A 337 54.57 -23.92 3.03
CA PRO A 337 53.17 -23.72 3.43
C PRO A 337 52.33 -25.01 3.20
N PRO A 338 51.04 -25.06 3.57
CA PRO A 338 50.04 -25.08 2.49
C PRO A 338 48.73 -24.33 2.79
N SER A 339 48.24 -23.63 1.76
CA SER A 339 46.84 -23.58 1.33
C SER A 339 45.72 -23.62 2.39
N GLY A 340 45.07 -22.47 2.63
CA GLY A 340 43.64 -22.44 2.96
C GLY A 340 43.21 -21.37 3.97
N GLY A 341 42.26 -20.52 3.58
CA GLY A 341 41.35 -19.84 4.52
C GLY A 341 41.65 -18.37 4.83
N ILE A 342 41.07 -17.46 4.04
CA ILE A 342 40.96 -16.03 4.39
C ILE A 342 39.79 -15.88 5.37
N THR A 343 40.05 -15.98 6.67
CA THR A 343 39.15 -15.43 7.70
C THR A 343 39.95 -14.95 8.91
N ALA A 344 39.61 -13.75 9.38
CA ALA A 344 39.96 -13.17 10.68
C ALA A 344 41.42 -12.69 10.87
N SER A 345 41.73 -11.50 10.34
CA SER A 345 42.75 -10.57 10.90
C SER A 345 42.67 -9.20 10.22
N LYS A 346 41.63 -8.40 10.50
CA LYS A 346 41.56 -6.95 10.18
C LYS A 346 40.62 -6.15 11.10
N LEU A 347 40.58 -6.44 12.40
CA LEU A 347 39.87 -5.58 13.36
C LEU A 347 40.65 -5.42 14.67
N SER A 348 41.88 -4.93 14.58
CA SER A 348 42.56 -4.24 15.68
C SER A 348 43.07 -2.88 15.20
N GLY A 349 42.14 -2.09 14.64
CA GLY A 349 42.35 -0.68 14.36
C GLY A 349 41.66 0.12 15.45
N VAL A 350 42.44 0.52 16.45
CA VAL A 350 42.05 1.45 17.52
C VAL A 350 41.59 2.77 16.87
N VAL A 351 40.28 2.99 16.79
CA VAL A 351 39.72 4.31 16.47
C VAL A 351 39.77 5.13 17.75
N ARG A 352 40.77 6.00 17.84
CA ARG A 352 40.78 7.11 18.78
C ARG A 352 39.70 8.10 18.32
N LEU A 353 38.59 8.17 19.05
CA LEU A 353 37.64 9.27 18.89
C LEU A 353 38.35 10.59 19.26
N ALA A 354 38.46 11.49 18.29
CA ALA A 354 38.76 12.89 18.53
C ALA A 354 37.60 13.49 19.34
N LYS A 355 37.93 14.00 20.52
CA LYS A 355 37.03 14.79 21.36
C LYS A 355 36.96 16.19 20.75
N GLU A 356 36.04 16.40 19.81
CA GLU A 356 35.64 17.75 19.43
C GLU A 356 34.67 18.29 20.48
N GLU A 357 35.11 19.33 21.19
CA GLU A 357 34.27 20.13 22.07
C GLU A 357 33.25 20.89 21.22
N THR A 358 32.02 20.37 21.17
CA THR A 358 30.89 21.10 20.63
C THR A 358 30.59 22.29 21.54
N VAL A 359 31.05 23.46 21.12
CA VAL A 359 30.61 24.75 21.64
C VAL A 359 29.12 24.90 21.31
N TRP A 360 28.27 24.70 22.32
CA TRP A 360 26.84 24.94 22.23
C TRP A 360 26.59 26.42 21.95
N LYS A 361 26.31 26.75 20.70
CA LYS A 361 25.83 28.08 20.30
C LYS A 361 24.42 28.23 20.87
N ALA A 362 24.23 29.28 21.68
CA ALA A 362 23.01 29.58 22.40
C ALA A 362 21.76 29.52 21.52
N SER A 363 20.70 28.94 22.09
CA SER A 363 19.35 28.88 21.52
C SER A 363 18.88 30.27 21.08
N PRO A 364 18.28 30.42 19.88
CA PRO A 364 17.70 31.70 19.47
C PRO A 364 16.59 32.11 20.43
N GLU A 365 16.55 33.40 20.76
CA GLU A 365 15.54 33.98 21.65
C GLU A 365 14.12 33.71 21.14
N PRO A 366 13.15 33.45 22.03
CA PRO A 366 11.78 33.20 21.64
C PRO A 366 11.20 34.42 20.90
N PRO A 367 10.36 34.19 19.87
CA PRO A 367 9.76 35.28 19.10
C PRO A 367 8.96 36.21 20.01
N LYS A 368 9.14 37.52 19.82
CA LYS A 368 8.42 38.56 20.57
C LYS A 368 6.92 38.33 20.43
N LYS A 369 6.22 38.22 21.58
CA LYS A 369 4.76 38.10 21.63
C LYS A 369 4.13 39.28 20.88
N TYR A 370 3.34 38.99 19.85
CA TYR A 370 2.49 39.98 19.20
C TYR A 370 1.39 40.40 20.17
N VAL A 371 1.31 41.69 20.49
CA VAL A 371 0.38 42.24 21.50
C VAL A 371 -0.96 42.67 20.88
N VAL A 372 -1.05 42.78 19.55
CA VAL A 372 -2.28 43.22 18.88
C VAL A 372 -2.47 42.42 17.60
N ASP A 373 -3.59 41.70 17.54
CA ASP A 373 -4.05 40.95 16.36
C ASP A 373 -4.52 41.95 15.29
N PRO A 374 -3.84 42.03 14.12
CA PRO A 374 -4.18 42.97 13.05
C PRO A 374 -5.56 42.78 12.43
N TYR A 375 -6.26 41.68 12.73
CA TYR A 375 -7.58 41.35 12.18
C TYR A 375 -8.73 41.53 13.17
N ARG A 376 -8.48 42.14 14.34
CA ARG A 376 -9.54 42.45 15.30
C ARG A 376 -10.16 43.79 14.96
N GLU A 377 -11.26 43.77 14.21
CA GLU A 377 -12.06 44.96 13.95
C GLU A 377 -12.54 45.60 15.27
N PRO A 378 -12.53 46.94 15.38
CA PRO A 378 -13.08 47.61 16.54
C PRO A 378 -14.60 47.36 16.60
N ILE A 379 -15.06 46.90 17.75
CA ILE A 379 -16.48 46.82 18.05
C ILE A 379 -16.89 48.24 18.49
N ASP A 380 -17.72 48.91 17.68
CA ASP A 380 -18.38 50.17 18.04
C ASP A 380 -19.52 49.96 19.05
#